data_AF-A0A084T688-F1
#
_entry.id   AF-A0A084T688-F1
#
_cell.length_a   1.000
_cell.length_b   1.000
_cell.length_c   1.000
_cell.angle_alpha   90.00
_cell.angle_beta   90.00
_cell.angle_gamma   90.00
#
_symmetry.space_group_name_H-M   'P 1'
#
loop_
_entity.id
_entity.type
_entity.pdbx_description
1 polymer ?
#
loop_
_entity_poly.entity_id
_entity_poly.type
_entity_poly.pdbx_seq_one_letter_code
_entity_poly.pdbx_strand_id
1 'polypeptide(L)' 'MSEVVMGIIEKSTEQVQTTLGKASAWIKDESGIVFKFDRVAHSVNGSVNLDQMRPDECLLAPGLIYRFDEGLNQ' A
#
# COMPACT_ATOMS: atom_id res chain seq x y z
N MET A 1 -21.69 -22.83 12.81
CA MET A 1 -21.71 -21.40 12.42
C MET A 1 -20.37 -20.83 12.85
N SER A 2 -19.51 -20.46 11.90
CA SER A 2 -18.17 -19.96 12.23
C SER A 2 -18.26 -18.47 12.52
N GLU A 3 -17.84 -18.07 13.72
CA GLU A 3 -17.68 -16.66 14.09
C GLU A 3 -16.59 -16.03 13.23
N VAL A 4 -16.95 -14.97 12.50
CA VAL A 4 -15.97 -14.09 11.85
C VAL A 4 -15.41 -13.19 12.95
N VAL A 5 -14.21 -13.51 13.43
CA VAL A 5 -13.46 -12.62 14.31
C VAL A 5 -13.06 -11.40 13.49
N MET A 6 -13.83 -10.30 13.58
CA MET A 6 -13.37 -8.98 13.14
C MET A 6 -12.30 -8.51 14.12
N GLY A 7 -11.07 -9.00 13.93
CA GLY A 7 -9.91 -8.44 14.62
C GLY A 7 -9.80 -6.97 14.27
N ILE A 8 -9.76 -6.11 15.28
CA ILE A 8 -9.44 -4.69 15.10
C ILE A 8 -8.04 -4.65 14.50
N ILE A 9 -7.93 -4.26 13.23
CA ILE A 9 -6.64 -4.03 12.58
C ILE A 9 -6.13 -2.69 13.10
N GLU A 10 -5.29 -2.73 14.13
CA GLU A 10 -4.57 -1.54 14.58
C GLU A 10 -3.57 -1.11 13.52
N LYS A 11 -3.63 0.16 13.11
CA LYS A 11 -2.68 0.71 12.14
C LYS A 11 -1.31 0.86 12.80
N SER A 12 -0.24 0.51 12.07
CA SER A 12 1.12 0.76 12.54
C SER A 12 1.38 2.26 12.65
N THR A 13 2.01 2.69 13.75
CA THR A 13 2.43 4.08 13.98
C THR A 13 3.85 4.36 13.46
N GLU A 14 4.45 3.41 12.76
CA GLU A 14 5.80 3.54 12.22
C GLU A 14 5.84 4.57 11.08
N GLN A 15 6.98 5.27 10.96
CA GLN A 15 7.23 6.24 9.90
C GLN A 15 8.32 5.73 8.98
N VAL A 16 8.09 5.76 7.67
CA VAL A 16 9.04 5.26 6.66
C VAL A 16 9.63 6.43 5.88
N GLN A 17 10.95 6.58 5.83
CA GLN A 17 11.60 7.66 5.07
C GLN A 17 11.51 7.41 3.56
N THR A 18 11.17 8.45 2.77
CA THR A 18 10.92 8.30 1.33
C THR A 18 11.63 9.31 0.44
N THR A 19 12.18 8.83 -0.68
CA THR A 19 12.80 9.60 -1.77
C THR A 19 11.93 9.57 -3.04
N LEU A 20 11.63 10.73 -3.64
CA LEU A 20 10.80 10.80 -4.85
C LEU A 20 11.47 10.16 -6.08
N GLY A 21 10.72 9.33 -6.82
CA GLY A 21 11.12 8.69 -8.08
C GLY A 21 9.93 8.49 -9.04
N LYS A 22 10.19 8.06 -10.30
CA LYS A 22 9.13 7.73 -11.26
C LYS A 22 8.49 6.38 -10.90
N ALA A 23 7.17 6.36 -10.70
CA ALA A 23 6.41 5.16 -10.41
C ALA A 23 6.08 4.36 -11.69
N SER A 24 6.13 3.03 -11.60
CA SER A 24 5.52 2.16 -12.60
C SER A 24 3.99 2.23 -12.48
N ALA A 25 3.26 2.12 -13.58
CA ALA A 25 1.79 2.16 -13.57
C ALA A 25 1.17 0.95 -12.82
N TRP A 26 1.90 -0.17 -12.79
CA TRP A 26 1.56 -1.38 -12.04
C TRP A 26 2.83 -2.11 -11.65
N ILE A 27 2.70 -3.00 -10.68
CA ILE A 27 3.71 -3.93 -10.19
C ILE A 27 3.10 -5.32 -10.11
N LYS A 28 3.94 -6.35 -10.10
CA LYS A 28 3.51 -7.75 -10.02
C LYS A 28 4.36 -8.46 -8.97
N ASP A 29 3.73 -9.19 -8.06
CA ASP A 29 4.45 -10.02 -7.09
C ASP A 29 4.96 -11.33 -7.71
N GLU A 30 5.69 -12.12 -6.93
CA GLU A 30 6.23 -13.41 -7.38
C GLU A 30 5.16 -14.48 -7.65
N SER A 31 3.97 -14.34 -7.05
CA SER A 31 2.81 -15.21 -7.28
C SER A 31 2.01 -14.81 -8.52
N GLY A 32 2.35 -13.66 -9.09
CA GLY A 32 1.74 -13.09 -10.28
C GLY A 32 0.58 -12.14 -10.01
N ILE A 33 0.37 -11.73 -8.76
CA ILE A 33 -0.65 -10.76 -8.36
C ILE A 33 -0.20 -9.36 -8.79
N VAL A 34 -1.08 -8.66 -9.50
CA VAL A 34 -0.87 -7.31 -10.02
C VAL A 34 -1.44 -6.28 -9.05
N PHE A 35 -0.64 -5.27 -8.72
CA PHE A 35 -1.10 -4.09 -7.99
C PHE A 35 -0.94 -2.86 -8.87
N LYS A 36 -1.96 -2.01 -8.88
CA LYS A 36 -1.99 -0.79 -9.67
C LYS A 36 -1.48 0.38 -8.85
N PHE A 37 -0.74 1.29 -9.48
CA PHE A 37 -0.40 2.56 -8.84
C PHE A 37 -1.68 3.33 -8.52
N ASP A 38 -1.80 3.77 -7.27
CA ASP A 38 -2.92 4.59 -6.84
C ASP A 38 -2.48 6.05 -6.62
N ARG A 39 -1.52 6.28 -5.72
CA ARG A 39 -1.06 7.63 -5.38
C ARG A 39 0.34 7.68 -4.78
N VAL A 40 0.90 8.88 -4.71
CA VAL A 40 2.11 9.18 -3.91
C VAL A 40 1.66 9.57 -2.50
N ALA A 41 2.25 8.95 -1.49
CA ALA A 41 2.05 9.28 -0.10
C ALA A 41 2.56 10.70 0.22
N HIS A 42 1.86 11.41 1.10
CA HIS A 42 2.30 12.73 1.51
C HIS A 42 3.36 12.61 2.60
N SER A 43 4.60 13.01 2.30
CA SER A 43 5.66 13.02 3.30
C SER A 43 5.41 14.10 4.37
N VAL A 44 5.51 13.69 5.63
CA VAL A 44 5.51 14.56 6.81
C VAL A 44 6.87 14.39 7.48
N ASN A 45 7.62 15.48 7.64
CA ASN A 45 8.97 15.47 8.23
C ASN A 45 9.97 14.50 7.54
N GLY A 46 9.86 14.32 6.23
CA GLY A 46 10.72 13.42 5.45
C GLY A 46 10.28 11.95 5.44
N SER A 47 9.20 11.61 6.14
CA SER A 47 8.68 10.25 6.25
C SER A 47 7.21 10.14 5.84
N VAL A 48 6.78 8.96 5.43
CA VAL A 48 5.39 8.61 5.20
C VAL A 48 4.76 8.15 6.51
N ASN A 49 3.61 8.73 6.84
CA ASN A 49 2.75 8.23 7.91
C ASN A 49 1.84 7.11 7.35
N LEU A 50 1.92 5.91 7.93
CA LEU A 50 1.11 4.75 7.55
C LEU A 50 -0.39 4.92 7.83
N ASP A 51 -0.80 5.88 8.64
CA ASP A 51 -2.22 6.23 8.83
C ASP A 51 -2.91 6.65 7.52
N GLN A 52 -2.12 7.14 6.56
CA GLN A 52 -2.58 7.50 5.21
C GLN A 52 -2.95 6.29 4.35
N MET A 53 -2.56 5.08 4.75
CA MET A 53 -2.82 3.85 4.01
C MET A 53 -4.15 3.22 4.42
N ARG A 54 -4.79 2.59 3.43
CA ARG A 54 -5.94 1.71 3.63
C ARG A 54 -5.48 0.26 3.83
N PRO A 55 -6.33 -0.60 4.42
CA PRO A 55 -5.97 -2.01 4.64
C PRO A 55 -5.69 -2.79 3.35
N ASP A 56 -6.22 -2.35 2.21
CA ASP A 56 -6.08 -2.97 0.88
C ASP A 56 -4.91 -2.39 0.04
N GLU A 57 -4.10 -1.52 0.65
CA GLU A 57 -3.00 -0.82 0.00
C GLU A 57 -1.63 -1.35 0.47
N CYS A 58 -0.64 -1.31 -0.42
CA CYS A 58 0.75 -1.61 -0.11
C CYS A 58 1.66 -0.44 -0.50
N LEU A 59 2.72 -0.24 0.29
CA LEU A 59 3.72 0.80 0.06
C LEU A 59 4.95 0.15 -0.58
N LEU A 60 5.27 0.52 -1.82
CA LEU A 60 6.37 -0.10 -2.55
C LEU A 60 7.26 0.92 -3.23
N ALA A 61 8.55 0.88 -2.89
CA ALA A 61 9.51 1.93 -3.24
C ALA A 61 9.04 3.31 -2.70
N PRO A 62 9.91 4.32 -2.63
CA PRO A 62 9.72 5.31 -1.57
C PRO A 62 8.49 6.19 -1.80
N GLY A 63 7.47 5.97 -1.00
CA GLY A 63 6.25 6.79 -0.96
C GLY A 63 5.23 6.48 -2.05
N LEU A 64 5.35 5.37 -2.78
CA LEU A 64 4.36 4.99 -3.79
C LEU A 64 3.37 3.99 -3.19
N ILE A 65 2.09 4.36 -3.19
CA ILE A 65 1.00 3.52 -2.72
C ILE A 65 0.40 2.81 -3.93
N TYR A 66 0.37 1.49 -3.84
CA TYR A 66 -0.26 0.60 -4.80
C TYR A 66 -1.45 -0.09 -4.15
N ARG A 67 -2.43 -0.48 -4.96
CA ARG A 67 -3.63 -1.17 -4.50
C ARG A 67 -3.91 -2.37 -5.38
N PHE A 68 -4.45 -3.42 -4.76
CA PHE A 68 -4.96 -4.55 -5.51
C PHE A 68 -6.11 -4.12 -6.44
N ASP A 69 -6.14 -4.65 -7.65
CA ASP A 69 -7.17 -4.36 -8.66
C ASP A 69 -7.65 -5.69 -9.25
N GLU A 70 -8.89 -6.09 -8.92
CA GLU A 70 -9.49 -7.34 -9.41
C GLU A 70 -9.54 -7.40 -10.94
N GLY A 71 -9.71 -6.26 -11.62
CA GLY A 71 -9.76 -6.19 -13.08
C GLY A 71 -8.43 -6.51 -13.75
N LEU A 72 -7.31 -6.36 -13.03
CA LEU A 72 -5.97 -6.70 -13.51
C LEU A 72 -5.54 -8.13 -13.15
N ASN A 73 -6.31 -8.85 -12.32
CA ASN A 73 -5.98 -10.16 -11.77
C ASN A 73 -6.95 -11.27 -12.22
N GLN A 74 -7.35 -11.23 -13.50
CA GLN A 74 -8.27 -12.21 -14.12
C GLN A 74 -7.59 -13.54 -14.45
#